data_AF-A0A1J5BS74-F1
#
_entry.id   AF-A0A1J5BS74-F1
#
_cell.length_a   1.000
_cell.length_b   1.000
_cell.length_c   1.000
_cell.angle_alpha   90.00
_cell.angle_beta   90.00
_cell.angle_gamma   90.00
#
_symmetry.space_group_name_H-M   'P 1'
#
loop_
_entity.id
_entity.type
_entity.pdbx_description
1 polymer ?
#
loop_
_entity_poly.entity_id
_entity_poly.type
_entity_poly.pdbx_seq_one_letter_code
_entity_poly.pdbx_strand_id
1 'polypeptide(L)'
;MDWQTGWIRVHDQILNWKNSEVVLFDDTYEHELRNDTDVKPAVQFIDIDRPKDRIGTLVKRLIVHVIQASTYVKQPLKKLAL
;
A
#
# COMPACT_ATOMS: atom_id res chain seq x y z
N MET A 1 -9.08 -20.92 -12.50
CA MET A 1 -9.35 -19.67 -11.77
C MET A 1 -8.84 -18.57 -12.68
N ASP A 2 -9.65 -17.57 -12.97
CA ASP A 2 -9.31 -16.54 -13.94
C ASP A 2 -8.58 -15.41 -13.19
N TRP A 3 -7.27 -15.28 -13.40
CA TRP A 3 -6.39 -14.43 -12.57
C TRP A 3 -6.35 -12.98 -13.06
N GLN A 4 -7.16 -12.63 -14.07
CA GLN A 4 -7.17 -11.32 -14.74
C GLN A 4 -8.18 -10.33 -14.14
N THR A 5 -8.69 -10.58 -12.93
CA THR A 5 -9.94 -9.97 -12.47
C THR A 5 -9.77 -8.69 -11.64
N GLY A 6 -8.54 -8.28 -11.36
CA GLY A 6 -8.22 -7.05 -10.64
C GLY A 6 -7.15 -6.22 -11.35
N TRP A 7 -7.38 -4.91 -11.43
CA TRP A 7 -6.46 -3.94 -12.04
C TRP A 7 -6.39 -2.63 -11.25
N ILE A 8 -5.28 -1.91 -11.43
CA ILE A 8 -4.97 -0.59 -10.86
C ILE A 8 -4.60 0.26 -12.05
N ARG A 9 -5.33 1.35 -12.19
CA ARG A 9 -4.90 2.44 -13.04
C ARG A 9 -4.02 3.34 -12.19
N VAL A 10 -2.82 3.65 -12.65
CA VAL A 10 -1.93 4.66 -12.07
C VAL A 10 -1.68 5.68 -13.15
N HIS A 11 -2.24 6.87 -12.97
CA HIS A 11 -2.29 7.90 -14.00
C HIS A 11 -2.92 7.38 -15.31
N ASP A 12 -2.12 7.24 -16.36
CA ASP A 12 -2.47 6.78 -17.71
C ASP A 12 -2.17 5.29 -17.95
N GLN A 13 -1.62 4.57 -16.96
CA GLN A 13 -1.21 3.18 -17.09
C GLN A 13 -2.15 2.24 -16.35
N ILE A 14 -2.50 1.11 -16.96
CA ILE A 14 -3.29 0.05 -16.32
C ILE A 14 -2.40 -1.16 -16.09
N LEU A 15 -2.31 -1.59 -14.83
CA LEU A 15 -1.55 -2.75 -14.39
C LEU A 15 -2.54 -3.84 -13.95
N ASN A 16 -2.26 -5.10 -14.29
CA ASN A 16 -3.12 -6.25 -13.97
C ASN A 16 -2.39 -7.20 -13.02
N TRP A 17 -3.11 -7.77 -12.05
CA TRP A 17 -2.46 -8.61 -11.05
C TRP A 17 -2.25 -9.96 -11.67
N LYS A 18 -1.08 -10.53 -11.42
CA LYS A 18 -0.76 -11.88 -11.82
C LYS A 18 -0.20 -12.60 -10.61
N ASN A 19 -0.54 -13.88 -10.47
CA ASN A 19 -0.03 -14.68 -9.37
C ASN A 19 1.50 -14.66 -9.38
N SER A 20 2.07 -14.45 -8.19
CA SER A 20 3.52 -14.39 -7.97
C SER A 20 4.25 -13.24 -8.66
N GLU A 21 3.54 -12.25 -9.21
CA GLU A 21 4.13 -10.99 -9.68
C GLU A 21 3.92 -9.88 -8.66
N VAL A 22 4.86 -8.93 -8.66
CA VAL A 22 4.81 -7.73 -7.81
C VAL A 22 4.59 -6.53 -8.71
N VAL A 23 3.65 -5.66 -8.33
CA VAL A 23 3.44 -4.36 -8.97
C VAL A 23 4.09 -3.30 -8.09
N LEU A 24 5.03 -2.55 -8.65
CA LEU A 24 5.63 -1.38 -8.01
C LEU A 24 5.16 -0.14 -8.78
N PHE A 25 4.55 0.80 -8.07
CA PHE A 25 4.07 2.06 -8.63
C PHE A 25 4.26 3.19 -7.62
N ASP A 26 4.22 4.43 -8.10
CA ASP A 26 4.26 5.64 -7.27
C ASP A 26 2.81 6.02 -6.90
N ASP A 27 2.46 5.89 -5.63
CA ASP A 27 1.13 6.13 -5.08
C ASP A 27 0.74 7.61 -5.03
N THR A 28 1.69 8.53 -5.31
CA THR A 28 1.43 9.97 -5.38
C THR A 28 0.66 10.37 -6.64
N TYR A 29 0.64 9.50 -7.66
CA TYR A 29 -0.21 9.68 -8.83
C TYR A 29 -1.64 9.26 -8.53
N GLU A 30 -2.60 9.88 -9.24
CA GLU A 30 -3.99 9.46 -9.19
C GLU A 30 -4.09 7.99 -9.56
N HIS A 31 -4.62 7.19 -8.64
CA HIS A 31 -4.73 5.76 -8.82
C HIS A 31 -6.12 5.25 -8.45
N GLU A 32 -6.58 4.27 -9.21
CA GLU A 32 -7.90 3.67 -9.06
C GLU A 32 -7.78 2.16 -9.09
N LEU A 33 -8.30 1.50 -8.05
CA LEU A 33 -8.32 0.04 -7.92
C LEU A 33 -9.70 -0.49 -8.27
N ARG A 34 -9.75 -1.48 -9.17
CA ARG A 34 -10.99 -2.18 -9.51
C ARG A 34 -10.81 -3.69 -9.38
N ASN A 35 -11.83 -4.34 -8.81
CA ASN A 35 -11.98 -5.78 -8.77
C ASN A 35 -13.34 -6.13 -9.37
N ASP A 36 -13.33 -6.85 -10.49
CA ASP A 36 -14.54 -7.22 -11.22
C ASP A 36 -15.07 -8.62 -10.82
N THR A 37 -14.67 -9.13 -9.65
CA THR A 37 -15.14 -10.43 -9.13
C THR A 37 -15.77 -10.37 -7.75
N ASP A 38 -16.68 -11.32 -7.50
CA ASP A 38 -17.31 -11.56 -6.20
C ASP A 38 -16.35 -12.19 -5.16
N VAL A 39 -15.15 -12.57 -5.58
CA VAL A 39 -14.09 -13.06 -4.70
C VAL A 39 -13.28 -11.87 -4.20
N LYS A 40 -12.93 -11.84 -2.92
CA LYS A 40 -12.04 -10.82 -2.36
C LYS A 40 -10.58 -11.21 -2.59
N PRO A 41 -9.84 -10.54 -3.49
CA PRO A 41 -8.40 -10.76 -3.61
C PRO A 41 -7.71 -10.22 -2.36
N ALA A 42 -6.80 -11.01 -1.80
CA ALA A 42 -5.87 -10.55 -0.76
C ALA A 42 -4.61 -10.02 -1.45
N VAL A 43 -4.42 -8.70 -1.43
CA VAL A 43 -3.23 -8.03 -1.96
C VAL A 43 -2.44 -7.49 -0.77
N GLN A 44 -1.14 -7.76 -0.74
CA GLN A 44 -0.25 -7.18 0.26
C GLN A 44 0.29 -5.84 -0.27
N PHE A 45 0.02 -4.77 0.47
CA PHE A 45 0.62 -3.46 0.23
C PHE A 45 1.89 -3.32 1.07
N ILE A 46 2.96 -2.85 0.44
CA ILE A 46 4.24 -2.55 1.10
C ILE A 46 4.69 -1.16 0.63
N ASP A 47 4.71 -0.21 1.57
CA ASP A 47 5.21 1.13 1.29
C ASP A 47 6.74 1.17 1.46
N ILE A 48 7.45 1.40 0.36
CA ILE A 48 8.91 1.52 0.35
C ILE A 48 9.31 2.98 0.51
N ASP A 49 10.33 3.26 1.31
CA ASP A 49 10.81 4.62 1.49
C ASP A 49 11.52 5.14 0.24
N ARG A 50 10.91 6.12 -0.44
CA ARG A 50 11.56 6.84 -1.54
C ARG A 50 12.72 7.70 -1.01
N PRO A 51 13.88 7.75 -1.71
CA PRO A 51 14.95 8.69 -1.39
C PRO A 51 14.41 10.13 -1.41
N LYS A 52 14.43 10.79 -0.27
CA LYS A 52 13.96 12.17 -0.08
C LYS A 52 15.10 13.05 0.43
N ASP A 53 14.93 14.35 0.26
CA ASP A 53 15.82 15.34 0.84
C ASP A 53 15.70 15.37 2.39
N ARG A 54 16.57 16.15 3.04
CA ARG A 54 16.65 16.17 4.52
C ARG A 54 15.35 16.66 5.16
N ILE A 55 14.65 17.59 4.50
CA ILE A 55 13.38 18.13 5.00
C ILE A 55 12.27 17.10 4.85
N GLY A 56 12.12 16.47 3.67
CA GLY A 56 11.13 15.42 3.44
C GLY A 56 11.33 14.21 4.36
N THR A 57 12.59 13.90 4.71
CA THR A 57 12.92 12.85 5.67
C THR A 57 12.44 13.19 7.09
N LEU A 58 12.61 14.44 7.52
CA LEU A 58 12.17 14.90 8.84
C LEU A 58 10.65 14.86 8.97
N VAL A 59 9.93 15.40 7.98
CA VAL A 59 8.46 15.42 7.96
C VAL A 59 7.91 14.00 7.98
N LYS A 60 8.45 13.10 7.15
CA LYS A 60 8.06 11.68 7.14
C LYS A 60 8.23 11.05 8.52
N ARG A 61 9.37 11.26 9.18
CA ARG A 61 9.64 10.70 10.52
C ARG A 61 8.64 11.21 11.55
N LEU A 62 8.29 12.50 11.51
CA LEU A 62 7.31 13.09 12.42
C LEU A 62 5.93 12.45 12.23
N ILE A 63 5.45 12.35 10.99
CA ILE A 63 4.14 11.74 10.67
C ILE A 63 4.11 10.27 11.13
N VAL A 64 5.13 9.49 10.80
CA VAL A 64 5.22 8.08 11.22
C VAL A 64 5.21 7.97 12.73
N HIS A 65 5.93 8.83 13.44
CA HIS A 65 5.96 8.84 14.90
C HIS A 65 4.56 9.13 15.49
N VAL A 66 3.83 10.09 14.92
CA VAL A 66 2.45 10.41 15.34
C VAL A 66 1.51 9.21 15.09
N ILE A 67 1.61 8.56 13.93
CA ILE A 67 0.80 7.37 13.60
C ILE A 67 1.12 6.22 14.57
N GLN A 68 2.40 5.96 14.86
CA GLN A 68 2.83 4.94 15.82
C GLN A 68 2.37 5.25 17.25
N ALA A 69 2.26 6.53 17.61
CA ALA A 69 1.74 6.95 18.89
C ALA A 69 0.22 6.74 19.02
N SER A 70 -0.49 6.59 17.90
CA SER A 70 -1.94 6.38 17.87
C SER A 70 -2.38 5.02 18.41
N THR A 71 -3.62 4.95 18.88
CA THR A 71 -4.25 3.72 19.38
C THR A 71 -4.41 2.66 18.29
N TYR A 72 -4.50 3.07 17.03
CA TYR A 72 -4.66 2.21 15.87
C TYR A 72 -3.49 1.23 15.69
N VAL A 73 -2.27 1.66 16.01
CA VAL A 73 -1.06 0.82 15.93
C VAL A 73 -0.79 0.09 17.25
N LYS A 74 -1.00 0.76 18.39
CA LYS A 74 -0.68 0.19 19.71
C LYS A 74 -1.55 -1.00 20.11
N GLN A 75 -2.82 -1.03 19.70
CA GLN A 75 -3.75 -2.12 20.03
C GLN A 75 -3.40 -3.46 19.36
N PRO A 76 -3.18 -3.51 18.03
CA PRO A 76 -2.76 -4.75 17.37
C PRO A 76 -1.39 -5.24 17.83
N LEU A 77 -0.42 -4.34 18.06
CA LEU A 77 0.89 -4.73 18.58
C LEU A 77 0.82 -5.41 19.96
N LYS A 78 -0.05 -4.94 20.86
CA LYS A 78 -0.27 -5.59 22.15
C LYS A 78 -0.90 -6.97 22.03
N LYS A 79 -1.75 -7.21 21.02
CA LYS A 79 -2.35 -8.53 20.76
C LYS A 79 -1.40 -9.52 20.11
N LEU A 80 -0.36 -9.03 19.43
CA LEU A 80 0.70 -9.85 18.81
C LEU A 80 1.83 -10.22 19.79
N ALA A 81 1.94 -9.51 20.91
CA ALA A 81 2.94 -9.75 21.96
C ALA A 81 2.46 -10.68 23.09
N LEU A 82 1.27 -11.27 22.95
CA LEU A 82 0.66 -12.30 23.81
C LEU A 82 0.64 -13.63 23.05
#